data_AF-A0A5D4T587-F1
#
_entry.id   AF-A0A5D4T587-F1
#
_cell.length_a   1.000
_cell.length_b   1.000
_cell.length_c   1.000
_cell.angle_alpha   90.00
_cell.angle_beta   90.00
_cell.angle_gamma   90.00
#
_symmetry.space_group_name_H-M   'P 1'
#
loop_
_entity.id
_entity.type
_entity.pdbx_description
1 polymer ?
#
loop_
_entity_poly.entity_id
_entity_poly.type
_entity_poly.pdbx_seq_one_letter_code
_entity_poly.pdbx_strand_id
1 'polypeptide(L)'
;MKQSNDFQSLNQKITMSDKEQERVQEHMNFRMNASPEVRKTSTPRKYYVALASAAMIFMLILIPAIINNPEKSSDSVVPADEIPPERLEEMLIHYNNYEILHIEEVDSGAVVFFTYHNRKEKNIEMVSAMFISKTKYGWEDPTEGGEHAIIDQTDISHEFISPINENSPFPLVFGKIISSEISEVLLRKVDTKQDIKTEKIVSKSGERYWFTFTDIKPDEMFEIHGLTRDGQIIYSIDTLFAFGNSPVLEEVNPEAANFELTAEELDVYQQLKTGFNQQLLLDLSPISIAKLFVQATNDEEWELQYELYTDREDVRRIDKEEYFREMVFPDKDVLFGIQDGTFHDDGDGYGHISYTNIYGQKWGFQMVQEKDGSWAVAFVPLQ
;
A
#
# COMPACT_ATOMS: atom_id res chain seq x y z
N MET A 1 -17.18 -10.97 22.85
CA MET A 1 -17.34 -9.59 23.37
C MET A 1 -17.58 -8.74 22.13
N LYS A 2 -18.69 -8.00 22.03
CA LYS A 2 -18.99 -7.20 20.82
C LYS A 2 -17.96 -6.08 20.74
N GLN A 3 -17.09 -6.11 19.74
CA GLN A 3 -16.26 -4.95 19.38
C GLN A 3 -17.19 -3.77 19.09
N SER A 4 -16.86 -2.62 19.67
CA SER A 4 -17.48 -1.34 19.35
C SER A 4 -16.97 -0.96 17.96
N ASN A 5 -17.86 -0.80 16.97
CA ASN A 5 -17.54 -0.37 15.60
C ASN A 5 -17.12 1.13 15.53
N ASP A 6 -16.52 1.66 16.59
CA ASP A 6 -16.14 3.07 16.66
C ASP A 6 -14.62 3.20 16.43
N PHE A 7 -14.19 2.97 15.20
CA PHE A 7 -12.78 3.08 14.80
C PHE A 7 -12.20 4.48 15.07
N GLN A 8 -13.04 5.52 15.14
CA GLN A 8 -12.60 6.87 15.51
C GLN A 8 -12.16 6.97 16.98
N SER A 9 -12.66 6.10 17.85
CA SER A 9 -12.28 6.06 19.26
C SER A 9 -10.85 5.54 19.49
N LEU A 10 -10.22 4.95 18.46
CA LEU A 10 -8.83 4.48 18.48
C LEU A 10 -7.80 5.59 18.26
N ASN A 11 -8.21 6.83 17.96
CA ASN A 11 -7.31 7.98 17.82
C ASN A 11 -6.92 8.59 19.20
N GLN A 12 -6.42 7.78 20.13
CA GLN A 12 -5.93 8.23 21.44
C GLN A 12 -4.43 8.50 21.40
N LYS A 13 -4.09 9.76 21.16
CA LYS A 13 -2.73 10.28 21.08
C LYS A 13 -1.90 10.02 22.36
N ILE A 14 -0.89 9.15 22.30
CA ILE A 14 0.27 9.30 23.19
C ILE A 14 1.10 10.46 22.67
N THR A 15 1.51 11.35 23.56
CA THR A 15 2.52 12.36 23.24
C THR A 15 3.83 11.90 23.88
N MET A 16 4.73 11.26 23.12
CA MET A 16 6.12 11.11 23.59
C MET A 16 6.66 12.50 23.88
N SER A 17 7.28 12.69 25.03
CA SER A 17 7.93 13.96 25.31
C SER A 17 9.13 14.16 24.40
N ASP A 18 9.42 15.40 24.03
CA ASP A 18 10.63 15.76 23.24
C ASP A 18 11.89 15.13 23.86
N LYS A 19 11.91 15.01 25.18
CA LYS A 19 13.00 14.43 25.98
C LYS A 19 13.16 12.92 25.79
N GLU A 20 12.07 12.17 25.61
CA GLU A 20 12.13 10.74 25.32
C GLU A 20 12.61 10.50 23.89
N GLN A 21 12.11 11.29 22.95
CA GLN A 21 12.58 11.25 21.57
C GLN A 21 14.07 11.63 21.45
N GLU A 22 14.53 12.62 22.22
CA GLU A 22 15.93 13.05 22.25
C GLU A 22 16.82 11.97 22.87
N ARG A 23 16.38 11.32 23.95
CA ARG A 23 17.14 10.22 24.59
C ARG A 23 17.37 9.03 23.65
N VAL A 24 16.35 8.65 22.90
CA VAL A 24 16.45 7.58 21.89
C VAL A 24 17.45 7.98 20.80
N GLN A 25 17.36 9.21 20.31
CA GLN A 25 18.26 9.71 19.27
C GLN A 25 19.72 9.83 19.74
N GLU A 26 19.96 10.33 20.95
CA GLU A 26 21.29 10.52 21.53
C GLU A 26 22.01 9.19 21.78
N HIS A 27 21.31 8.20 22.33
CA HIS A 27 21.89 6.87 22.58
C HIS A 27 22.32 6.17 21.28
N MET A 28 21.59 6.39 20.19
CA MET A 28 21.91 5.85 18.87
C MET A 28 23.10 6.56 18.21
N ASN A 29 23.15 7.88 18.26
CA ASN A 29 24.32 8.65 17.80
C ASN A 29 25.59 8.21 18.54
N PHE A 30 25.47 7.87 19.82
CA PHE A 30 26.57 7.30 20.59
C PHE A 30 27.02 5.93 20.07
N ARG A 31 26.09 5.00 19.74
CA ARG A 31 26.46 3.67 19.21
C ARG A 31 26.97 3.68 17.78
N MET A 32 26.41 4.50 16.88
CA MET A 32 26.89 4.60 15.50
C MET A 32 28.31 5.15 15.39
N ASN A 33 28.71 6.00 16.34
CA ASN A 33 30.07 6.54 16.44
C ASN A 33 31.03 5.62 17.23
N ALA A 34 30.52 4.62 17.94
CA ALA A 34 31.34 3.60 18.58
C ALA A 34 31.78 2.58 17.51
N SER A 35 33.08 2.56 17.19
CA SER A 35 33.64 1.56 16.27
C SER A 35 33.32 0.13 16.74
N PRO A 36 32.93 -0.79 15.85
CA PRO A 36 32.63 -2.15 16.24
C PRO A 36 33.90 -2.84 16.74
N GLU A 37 33.96 -3.18 18.03
CA GLU A 37 35.00 -4.08 18.54
C GLU A 37 34.85 -5.44 17.86
N VAL A 38 35.79 -5.77 16.98
CA VAL A 38 35.90 -7.10 16.38
C VAL A 38 36.30 -8.10 17.46
N ARG A 39 35.32 -8.73 18.10
CA ARG A 39 35.56 -9.90 18.97
C ARG A 39 35.92 -11.10 18.09
N LYS A 40 37.23 -11.41 18.03
CA LYS A 40 37.71 -12.68 17.49
C LYS A 40 37.28 -13.83 18.41
N THR A 41 36.22 -14.55 18.03
CA THR A 41 35.83 -15.79 18.72
C THR A 41 36.63 -16.97 18.19
N SER A 42 37.68 -17.34 18.93
CA SER A 42 38.22 -18.70 18.93
C SER A 42 37.80 -19.33 20.25
N THR A 43 36.79 -20.20 20.23
CA THR A 43 36.33 -20.92 21.42
C THR A 43 36.93 -22.33 21.44
N PRO A 44 37.83 -22.65 22.40
CA PRO A 44 38.32 -24.02 22.58
C PRO A 44 37.28 -24.86 23.34
N ARG A 45 37.16 -26.14 22.97
CA ARG A 45 36.22 -27.14 23.56
C ARG A 45 36.22 -27.28 25.09
N LYS A 46 37.16 -26.66 25.81
CA LYS A 46 37.21 -26.65 27.29
C LYS A 46 36.21 -25.67 27.92
N TYR A 47 35.63 -24.75 27.15
CA TYR A 47 34.71 -23.72 27.66
C TYR A 47 33.33 -24.28 28.06
N TYR A 48 32.83 -25.30 27.34
CA TYR A 48 31.51 -25.89 27.61
C TYR A 48 31.45 -26.68 28.92
N VAL A 49 32.56 -27.26 29.36
CA VAL A 49 32.63 -28.00 30.63
C VAL A 49 32.61 -27.02 31.83
N ALA A 50 33.26 -25.87 31.69
CA ALA A 50 33.24 -24.81 32.71
C ALA A 50 31.88 -24.09 32.77
N LEU A 51 31.23 -23.86 31.63
CA LEU A 51 29.90 -23.24 31.58
C LEU A 51 28.82 -24.15 32.19
N ALA A 52 28.87 -25.45 31.92
CA ALA A 52 27.93 -26.42 32.47
C ALA A 52 28.08 -26.57 34.01
N SER A 53 29.30 -26.48 34.53
CA SER A 53 29.55 -26.54 35.97
C SER A 53 29.18 -25.22 36.67
N ALA A 54 29.40 -24.07 36.04
CA ALA A 54 28.92 -22.78 36.56
C ALA A 54 27.38 -22.69 36.57
N ALA A 55 26.70 -23.20 35.53
CA ALA A 55 25.25 -23.20 35.45
C ALA A 55 24.58 -24.11 36.51
N MET A 56 25.17 -25.28 36.81
CA MET A 56 24.67 -26.13 37.91
C MET A 56 24.87 -25.49 39.28
N ILE A 57 26.00 -24.81 39.52
CA ILE A 57 26.23 -24.09 40.77
C ILE A 57 25.24 -22.92 40.89
N PHE A 58 24.96 -22.20 39.80
CA PHE A 58 23.98 -21.11 39.79
C PHE A 58 22.54 -21.60 40.05
N MET A 59 22.14 -22.75 39.46
CA MET A 59 20.82 -23.35 39.76
C MET A 59 20.71 -23.80 41.22
N LEU A 60 21.75 -24.39 41.80
CA LEU A 60 21.73 -24.85 43.20
C LEU A 60 21.71 -23.70 44.21
N ILE A 61 22.18 -22.51 43.84
CA ILE A 61 22.14 -21.31 44.70
C ILE A 61 20.82 -20.54 44.53
N LEU A 62 20.21 -20.52 43.34
CA LEU A 62 18.97 -19.76 43.09
C LEU A 62 17.71 -20.47 43.56
N ILE A 63 17.66 -21.81 43.53
CA ILE A 63 16.45 -22.56 43.92
C ILE A 63 16.08 -22.35 45.41
N PRO A 64 17.02 -22.29 46.37
CA PRO A 64 16.69 -21.94 47.75
C PRO A 64 16.35 -20.46 47.96
N ALA A 65 16.86 -19.55 47.12
CA ALA A 65 16.62 -18.11 47.25
C ALA A 65 15.21 -17.69 46.79
N ILE A 66 14.62 -18.44 45.84
CA ILE A 66 13.24 -18.21 45.36
C ILE A 66 12.20 -18.72 46.36
N ILE A 67 12.52 -19.74 47.16
CA ILE A 67 11.56 -20.36 48.09
C ILE A 67 11.51 -19.63 49.46
N ASN A 68 12.51 -18.81 49.81
CA ASN A 68 12.67 -18.27 51.16
C ASN A 68 12.65 -16.74 51.30
N ASN A 69 12.13 -15.97 50.34
CA ASN A 69 12.08 -14.51 50.47
C ASN A 69 10.65 -13.99 50.66
N PRO A 70 10.18 -13.77 51.91
CA PRO A 70 9.00 -12.99 52.18
C PRO A 70 9.35 -11.49 52.11
N GLU A 71 8.48 -10.73 51.42
CA GLU A 71 8.40 -9.27 51.41
C GLU A 71 9.67 -8.48 51.03
N LYS A 72 9.66 -7.94 49.81
CA LYS A 72 10.36 -6.68 49.54
C LYS A 72 9.48 -5.73 48.72
N SER A 73 9.08 -4.67 49.42
CA SER A 73 8.56 -3.37 49.00
C SER A 73 8.22 -3.20 47.52
N SER A 74 6.92 -3.17 47.26
CA SER A 74 6.30 -2.48 46.14
C SER A 74 6.54 -0.97 46.28
N ASP A 75 7.45 -0.43 45.49
CA ASP A 75 7.46 0.97 45.08
C ASP A 75 8.39 1.10 43.87
N SER A 76 7.93 0.55 42.76
CA SER A 76 8.44 0.80 41.43
C SER A 76 7.26 0.56 40.49
N VAL A 77 6.35 1.53 40.43
CA VAL A 77 5.37 1.61 39.34
C VAL A 77 6.20 1.97 38.10
N VAL A 78 6.68 0.95 37.40
CA VAL A 78 7.10 1.10 36.00
C VAL A 78 5.79 1.26 35.23
N PRO A 79 5.56 2.36 34.50
CA PRO A 79 4.37 2.47 33.66
C PRO A 79 4.47 1.36 32.62
N ALA A 80 3.64 0.32 32.77
CA ALA A 80 3.72 -0.93 32.03
C ALA A 80 3.06 -0.83 30.64
N ASP A 81 2.81 0.39 30.17
CA ASP A 81 1.96 0.63 29.02
C ASP A 81 2.67 1.09 27.75
N GLU A 82 3.89 1.63 27.86
CA GLU A 82 4.65 2.10 26.70
C GLU A 82 5.58 1.02 26.14
N ILE A 83 5.83 1.03 24.82
CA ILE A 83 6.84 0.18 24.18
C ILE A 83 8.21 0.61 24.72
N PRO A 84 9.01 -0.30 25.33
CA PRO A 84 10.36 0.05 25.77
C PRO A 84 11.19 0.59 24.60
N PRO A 85 11.86 1.74 24.72
CA PRO A 85 12.57 2.35 23.60
C PRO A 85 13.61 1.43 22.97
N GLU A 86 14.32 0.64 23.77
CA GLU A 86 15.31 -0.33 23.29
C GLU A 86 14.68 -1.41 22.39
N ARG A 87 13.43 -1.79 22.69
CA ARG A 87 12.70 -2.81 21.91
C ARG A 87 12.28 -2.25 20.57
N LEU A 88 11.81 -0.99 20.53
CA LEU A 88 11.46 -0.32 19.28
C LEU A 88 12.70 -0.10 18.41
N GLU A 89 13.83 0.26 19.01
CA GLU A 89 15.11 0.37 18.30
C GLU A 89 15.55 -0.96 17.66
N GLU A 90 15.42 -2.08 18.37
CA GLU A 90 15.72 -3.42 17.83
C GLU A 90 14.87 -3.73 16.59
N MET A 91 13.59 -3.36 16.59
CA MET A 91 12.68 -3.58 15.46
C MET A 91 13.06 -2.69 14.26
N LEU A 92 13.47 -1.45 14.53
CA LEU A 92 13.79 -0.47 13.49
C LEU A 92 15.23 -0.52 12.98
N ILE A 93 16.10 -1.35 13.57
CA ILE A 93 17.54 -1.41 13.23
C ILE A 93 17.83 -1.76 11.75
N HIS A 94 16.85 -2.35 11.05
CA HIS A 94 16.95 -2.70 9.65
C HIS A 94 16.63 -1.53 8.70
N TYR A 95 16.07 -0.44 9.20
CA TYR A 95 15.76 0.76 8.41
C TYR A 95 16.91 1.77 8.53
N ASN A 96 17.39 2.28 7.40
CA ASN A 96 18.46 3.26 7.39
C ASN A 96 17.88 4.67 7.52
N ASN A 97 18.49 5.50 8.38
CA ASN A 97 18.10 6.89 8.58
C ASN A 97 16.60 7.06 8.83
N TYR A 98 16.05 6.27 9.76
CA TYR A 98 14.64 6.35 10.09
C TYR A 98 14.34 7.53 11.03
N GLU A 99 13.13 8.08 10.92
CA GLU A 99 12.55 9.02 11.89
C GLU A 99 11.21 8.47 12.36
N ILE A 100 11.03 8.28 13.67
CA ILE A 100 9.72 7.96 14.24
C ILE A 100 8.88 9.24 14.20
N LEU A 101 7.79 9.20 13.44
CA LEU A 101 6.86 10.30 13.25
C LEU A 101 5.81 10.35 14.37
N HIS A 102 5.24 9.19 14.69
CA HIS A 102 4.11 9.07 15.61
C HIS A 102 3.95 7.63 16.10
N ILE A 103 3.39 7.46 17.30
CA ILE A 103 3.00 6.16 17.86
C ILE A 103 1.55 6.28 18.32
N GLU A 104 0.67 5.45 17.75
CA GLU A 104 -0.76 5.43 18.05
C GLU A 104 -1.10 4.17 18.85
N GLU A 105 -1.69 4.33 20.03
CA GLU A 105 -2.17 3.22 20.85
C GLU A 105 -3.44 2.61 20.25
N VAL A 106 -3.51 1.29 20.23
CA VAL A 106 -4.69 0.54 19.80
C VAL A 106 -4.97 -0.59 20.79
N ASP A 107 -6.20 -1.10 20.83
CA ASP A 107 -6.65 -2.09 21.83
C ASP A 107 -5.68 -3.28 22.04
N SER A 108 -5.04 -3.75 20.97
CA SER A 108 -4.16 -4.91 20.95
C SER A 108 -2.66 -4.58 20.81
N GLY A 109 -2.26 -3.31 20.90
CA GLY A 109 -0.85 -2.92 20.73
C GLY A 109 -0.65 -1.46 20.37
N ALA A 110 0.25 -1.19 19.43
CA ALA A 110 0.47 0.15 18.90
C ALA A 110 0.83 0.14 17.42
N VAL A 111 0.45 1.19 16.69
CA VAL A 111 0.88 1.46 15.32
C VAL A 111 1.98 2.51 15.35
N VAL A 112 3.15 2.17 14.80
CA VAL A 112 4.29 3.07 14.71
C VAL A 112 4.40 3.61 13.29
N PHE A 113 4.31 4.92 13.16
CA PHE A 113 4.54 5.66 11.92
C PHE A 113 5.98 6.16 11.89
N PHE A 114 6.69 5.89 10.80
CA PHE A 114 8.08 6.31 10.65
C PHE A 114 8.41 6.55 9.18
N THR A 115 9.43 7.37 8.93
CA THR A 115 10.08 7.43 7.61
C THR A 115 11.41 6.73 7.63
N TYR A 116 11.93 6.38 6.46
CA TYR A 116 13.31 5.94 6.29
C TYR A 116 13.76 6.16 4.84
N HIS A 117 15.07 6.04 4.57
CA HIS A 117 15.58 6.16 3.19
C HIS A 117 15.86 4.78 2.59
N ASN A 118 15.43 4.58 1.34
CA ASN A 118 15.67 3.32 0.64
C ASN A 118 17.18 3.02 0.57
N ARG A 119 17.56 1.79 0.92
CA ARG A 119 18.97 1.36 0.98
C ARG A 119 19.66 1.38 -0.38
N LYS A 120 18.93 1.08 -1.46
CA LYS A 120 19.46 1.05 -2.84
C LYS A 120 19.45 2.44 -3.46
N GLU A 121 18.42 3.23 -3.15
CA GLU A 121 18.18 4.55 -3.74
C GLU A 121 18.01 5.59 -2.63
N LYS A 122 19.14 6.14 -2.17
CA LYS A 122 19.19 7.06 -1.02
C LYS A 122 18.38 8.35 -1.18
N ASN A 123 17.86 8.63 -2.37
CA ASN A 123 17.05 9.81 -2.64
C ASN A 123 15.54 9.54 -2.52
N ILE A 124 15.15 8.28 -2.30
CA ILE A 124 13.75 7.91 -2.10
C ILE A 124 13.49 7.82 -0.60
N GLU A 125 12.71 8.76 -0.11
CA GLU A 125 12.10 8.72 1.22
C GLU A 125 10.91 7.76 1.19
N MET A 126 10.83 6.89 2.19
CA MET A 126 9.72 5.97 2.41
C MET A 126 8.93 6.48 3.61
N VAL A 127 7.60 6.42 3.54
CA VAL A 127 6.71 6.54 4.69
C VAL A 127 6.15 5.15 5.01
N SER A 128 6.12 4.80 6.30
CA SER A 128 5.75 3.46 6.74
C SER A 128 4.91 3.48 8.01
N ALA A 129 4.03 2.50 8.11
CA ALA A 129 3.28 2.18 9.32
C ALA A 129 3.45 0.70 9.64
N MET A 130 3.73 0.37 10.90
CA MET A 130 3.80 -1.02 11.38
C MET A 130 2.98 -1.21 12.65
N PHE A 131 2.30 -2.35 12.76
CA PHE A 131 1.59 -2.75 13.97
C PHE A 131 2.46 -3.66 14.83
N ILE A 132 2.62 -3.29 16.10
CA ILE A 132 3.35 -4.04 17.12
C ILE A 132 2.33 -4.51 18.17
N SER A 133 2.12 -5.83 18.24
CA SER A 133 1.13 -6.41 19.15
C SER A 133 1.62 -6.43 20.60
N LYS A 134 0.71 -6.17 21.53
CA LYS A 134 0.92 -6.29 22.98
C LYS A 134 0.18 -7.51 23.48
N THR A 135 0.91 -8.51 23.97
CA THR A 135 0.34 -9.69 24.59
C THR A 135 0.61 -9.71 26.09
N LYS A 136 0.01 -10.67 26.79
CA LYS A 136 0.28 -10.90 28.22
C LYS A 136 1.76 -11.27 28.52
N TYR A 137 2.55 -11.58 27.49
CA TYR A 137 3.97 -11.90 27.62
C TYR A 137 4.90 -10.75 27.21
N GLY A 138 4.34 -9.62 26.77
CA GLY A 138 5.09 -8.44 26.34
C GLY A 138 4.77 -8.03 24.91
N TRP A 139 5.68 -7.25 24.31
CA TRP A 139 5.56 -6.75 22.94
C TRP A 139 6.18 -7.74 21.95
N GLU A 140 5.42 -8.13 20.93
CA GLU A 140 5.89 -9.04 19.88
C GLU A 140 6.50 -8.27 18.69
N ASP A 141 7.19 -8.99 17.80
CA ASP A 141 7.72 -8.40 16.57
C ASP A 141 6.58 -7.89 15.66
N PRO A 142 6.85 -6.91 14.78
CA PRO A 142 5.83 -6.37 13.89
C PRO A 142 5.19 -7.48 13.05
N THR A 143 3.87 -7.60 13.13
CA THR A 143 3.12 -8.66 12.44
C THR A 143 2.54 -8.19 11.11
N GLU A 144 2.28 -6.88 11.00
CA GLU A 144 1.58 -6.28 9.87
C GLU A 144 2.09 -4.85 9.65
N GLY A 145 2.07 -4.39 8.40
CA GLY A 145 2.53 -3.04 8.05
C GLY A 145 2.51 -2.80 6.55
N GLY A 146 2.74 -1.54 6.19
CA GLY A 146 2.78 -1.06 4.82
C GLY A 146 3.82 0.04 4.67
N GLU A 147 4.35 0.17 3.47
CA GLU A 147 5.34 1.20 3.14
C GLU A 147 5.07 1.76 1.75
N HIS A 148 5.31 3.06 1.62
CA HIS A 148 5.06 3.78 0.38
C HIS A 148 6.24 4.69 0.06
N ALA A 149 6.68 4.64 -1.19
CA ALA A 149 7.74 5.50 -1.69
C ALA A 149 7.18 6.89 -1.99
N ILE A 150 7.76 7.92 -1.39
CA ILE A 150 7.44 9.30 -1.73
C ILE A 150 8.22 9.65 -2.98
N ILE A 151 7.54 9.61 -4.13
CA ILE A 151 8.08 10.00 -5.43
C ILE A 151 7.50 11.38 -5.77
N ASP A 152 8.35 12.32 -6.21
CA ASP A 152 8.15 13.78 -6.27
C ASP A 152 7.04 14.33 -7.21
N GLN A 153 5.86 13.71 -7.29
CA GLN A 153 4.86 14.07 -8.32
C GLN A 153 3.41 14.23 -7.84
N THR A 154 3.12 14.16 -6.54
CA THR A 154 1.76 14.37 -6.03
C THR A 154 1.71 15.40 -4.89
N ASP A 155 0.57 16.07 -4.72
CA ASP A 155 0.38 17.01 -3.60
C ASP A 155 0.15 16.29 -2.26
N ILE A 156 -0.37 15.06 -2.32
CA ILE A 156 -0.55 14.13 -1.20
C ILE A 156 -0.08 12.74 -1.65
N SER A 157 0.72 12.06 -0.82
CA SER A 157 0.96 10.62 -0.96
C SER A 157 0.01 9.82 -0.06
N HIS A 158 -0.25 8.57 -0.42
CA HIS A 158 -1.13 7.70 0.34
C HIS A 158 -0.79 6.22 0.17
N GLU A 159 -1.13 5.42 1.18
CA GLU A 159 -1.06 3.97 1.20
C GLU A 159 -2.25 3.43 2.00
N PHE A 160 -2.78 2.28 1.61
CA PHE A 160 -3.85 1.59 2.31
C PHE A 160 -3.36 0.24 2.82
N ILE A 161 -3.51 0.00 4.13
CA ILE A 161 -3.22 -1.30 4.74
C ILE A 161 -4.54 -2.00 5.06
N SER A 162 -4.71 -3.19 4.48
CA SER A 162 -5.83 -4.08 4.78
C SER A 162 -5.57 -4.91 6.05
N PRO A 163 -6.59 -5.25 6.85
CA PRO A 163 -6.43 -6.20 7.95
C PRO A 163 -6.14 -7.61 7.44
N ILE A 164 -5.15 -8.28 8.04
CA ILE A 164 -4.83 -9.68 7.72
C ILE A 164 -5.63 -10.66 8.60
N ASN A 165 -6.08 -10.21 9.78
CA ASN A 165 -6.88 -10.99 10.72
C ASN A 165 -7.74 -10.10 11.64
N GLU A 166 -8.63 -10.72 12.43
CA GLU A 166 -9.59 -10.03 13.32
C GLU A 166 -8.96 -9.23 14.47
N ASN A 167 -7.68 -9.48 14.80
CA ASN A 167 -6.99 -8.76 15.88
C ASN A 167 -6.15 -7.58 15.35
N SER A 168 -6.13 -7.38 14.03
CA SER A 168 -5.46 -6.27 13.37
C SER A 168 -6.19 -4.95 13.67
N PRO A 169 -5.47 -3.86 13.95
CA PRO A 169 -6.08 -2.53 14.06
C PRO A 169 -6.42 -1.91 12.69
N PHE A 170 -6.03 -2.56 11.59
CA PHE A 170 -6.35 -2.11 10.24
C PHE A 170 -7.81 -2.43 9.89
N PRO A 171 -8.46 -1.73 8.94
CA PRO A 171 -7.87 -0.91 7.87
C PRO A 171 -7.27 0.45 8.29
N LEU A 172 -6.16 0.85 7.64
CA LEU A 172 -5.48 2.14 7.86
C LEU A 172 -5.15 2.80 6.51
N VAL A 173 -5.41 4.11 6.41
CA VAL A 173 -4.92 4.96 5.31
C VAL A 173 -3.94 5.97 5.88
N PHE A 174 -2.79 6.15 5.24
CA PHE A 174 -1.78 7.10 5.71
C PHE A 174 -0.91 7.64 4.58
N GLY A 175 -0.23 8.75 4.81
CA GLY A 175 0.73 9.30 3.84
C GLY A 175 1.30 10.67 4.21
N LYS A 176 1.87 11.37 3.22
CA LYS A 176 2.55 12.67 3.37
C LYS A 176 1.77 13.78 2.66
N ILE A 177 1.73 14.96 3.27
CA ILE A 177 1.18 16.18 2.66
C ILE A 177 2.34 16.99 2.08
N ILE A 178 2.51 16.90 0.77
CA ILE A 178 3.64 17.49 0.03
C ILE A 178 3.35 18.95 -0.31
N SER A 179 2.14 19.25 -0.81
CA SER A 179 1.76 20.61 -1.19
C SER A 179 1.58 21.52 0.02
N SER A 180 2.29 22.65 0.03
CA SER A 180 2.18 23.67 1.08
C SER A 180 0.81 24.35 1.16
N GLU A 181 -0.01 24.25 0.11
CA GLU A 181 -1.35 24.84 0.03
C GLU A 181 -2.40 24.01 0.79
N ILE A 182 -2.16 22.71 0.94
CA ILE A 182 -3.05 21.78 1.63
C ILE A 182 -2.78 21.85 3.13
N SER A 183 -3.75 22.23 3.95
CA SER A 183 -3.64 22.24 5.42
C SER A 183 -4.24 21.02 6.11
N GLU A 184 -5.21 20.37 5.46
CA GLU A 184 -5.97 19.24 5.99
C GLU A 184 -6.20 18.20 4.88
N VAL A 185 -6.35 16.94 5.30
CA VAL A 185 -6.74 15.84 4.42
C VAL A 185 -8.10 15.35 4.88
N LEU A 186 -8.95 14.97 3.94
CA LEU A 186 -10.25 14.37 4.20
C LEU A 186 -10.36 13.10 3.39
N LEU A 187 -10.81 12.03 4.03
CA LEU A 187 -11.11 10.77 3.38
C LEU A 187 -12.62 10.66 3.19
N ARG A 188 -13.12 10.31 2.01
CA ARG A 188 -14.56 10.15 1.75
C ARG A 188 -14.85 8.80 1.13
N LYS A 189 -15.80 8.06 1.69
CA LYS A 189 -16.33 6.84 1.06
C LYS A 189 -17.16 7.21 -0.17
N VAL A 190 -16.91 6.57 -1.31
CA VAL A 190 -17.61 6.89 -2.56
C VAL A 190 -19.10 6.53 -2.48
N ASP A 191 -19.42 5.33 -1.99
CA ASP A 191 -20.79 4.80 -2.01
C ASP A 191 -21.73 5.53 -1.04
N THR A 192 -21.25 5.78 0.19
CA THR A 192 -22.05 6.38 1.25
C THR A 192 -21.93 7.90 1.30
N LYS A 193 -20.95 8.47 0.56
CA LYS A 193 -20.53 9.88 0.67
C LYS A 193 -20.21 10.30 2.11
N GLN A 194 -19.80 9.33 2.93
CA GLN A 194 -19.42 9.57 4.31
C GLN A 194 -18.01 10.12 4.39
N ASP A 195 -17.89 11.27 5.05
CA ASP A 195 -16.63 11.91 5.38
C ASP A 195 -16.00 11.26 6.63
N ILE A 196 -14.73 10.90 6.52
CA ILE A 196 -13.89 10.32 7.56
C ILE A 196 -12.76 11.32 7.84
N LYS A 197 -12.74 11.81 9.07
CA LYS A 197 -11.77 12.78 9.53
C LYS A 197 -10.40 12.12 9.68
N THR A 198 -9.35 12.77 9.15
CA THR A 198 -7.97 12.30 9.32
C THR A 198 -7.26 13.02 10.46
N GLU A 199 -6.22 12.38 10.98
CA GLU A 199 -5.27 12.98 11.92
C GLU A 199 -4.01 13.47 11.18
N LYS A 200 -3.41 14.54 11.70
CA LYS A 200 -2.21 15.16 11.14
C LYS A 200 -1.02 14.99 12.07
N ILE A 201 0.10 14.59 11.49
CA ILE A 201 1.40 14.45 12.13
C ILE A 201 2.34 15.51 11.55
N VAL A 202 3.18 16.12 12.39
CA VAL A 202 4.23 17.04 11.95
C VAL A 202 5.56 16.49 12.47
N SER A 203 6.50 16.21 11.56
CA SER A 203 7.83 15.70 11.92
C SER A 203 8.68 16.79 12.58
N LYS A 204 9.86 16.40 13.08
CA LYS A 204 10.81 17.37 13.66
C LYS A 204 11.34 18.38 12.64
N SER A 205 11.43 17.97 11.36
CA SER A 205 11.82 18.83 10.25
C SER A 205 10.70 19.77 9.78
N GLY A 206 9.48 19.63 10.31
CA GLY A 206 8.31 20.41 9.89
C GLY A 206 7.57 19.83 8.69
N GLU A 207 7.98 18.66 8.20
CA GLU A 207 7.24 17.89 7.19
C GLU A 207 5.91 17.41 7.77
N ARG A 208 4.91 17.25 6.90
CA ARG A 208 3.53 16.97 7.34
C ARG A 208 3.09 15.62 6.81
N TYR A 209 2.54 14.82 7.70
CA TYR A 209 2.01 13.50 7.42
C TYR A 209 0.57 13.41 7.93
N TRP A 210 -0.15 12.40 7.50
CA TRP A 210 -1.53 12.19 7.89
C TRP A 210 -1.85 10.71 7.97
N PHE A 211 -2.86 10.36 8.77
CA PHE A 211 -3.38 9.00 8.83
C PHE A 211 -4.85 8.98 9.28
N THR A 212 -5.53 7.87 9.04
CA THR A 212 -6.81 7.55 9.66
C THR A 212 -7.05 6.05 9.66
N PHE A 213 -7.50 5.52 10.81
CA PHE A 213 -8.16 4.22 10.82
C PHE A 213 -9.54 4.36 10.18
N THR A 214 -9.97 3.31 9.49
CA THR A 214 -11.20 3.34 8.70
C THR A 214 -11.86 1.96 8.66
N ASP A 215 -13.17 1.93 8.44
CA ASP A 215 -13.94 0.71 8.19
C ASP A 215 -14.10 0.43 6.67
N ILE A 216 -13.31 1.10 5.82
CA ILE A 216 -13.23 0.83 4.38
C ILE A 216 -12.69 -0.57 4.15
N LYS A 217 -13.43 -1.39 3.42
CA LYS A 217 -12.98 -2.72 3.02
C LYS A 217 -12.05 -2.66 1.80
N PRO A 218 -11.23 -3.70 1.55
CA PRO A 218 -10.32 -3.71 0.39
C PRO A 218 -11.00 -3.56 -0.97
N ASP A 219 -12.29 -3.88 -1.06
CA ASP A 219 -13.16 -3.76 -2.24
C ASP A 219 -14.02 -2.48 -2.27
N GLU A 220 -13.91 -1.61 -1.25
CA GLU A 220 -14.65 -0.34 -1.18
C GLU A 220 -13.82 0.83 -1.73
N MET A 221 -14.45 1.68 -2.54
CA MET A 221 -13.82 2.88 -3.09
C MET A 221 -13.84 4.05 -2.11
N PHE A 222 -12.77 4.85 -2.14
CA PHE A 222 -12.69 6.10 -1.40
C PHE A 222 -11.96 7.19 -2.19
N GLU A 223 -12.22 8.43 -1.79
CA GLU A 223 -11.63 9.65 -2.33
C GLU A 223 -10.75 10.27 -1.22
N ILE A 224 -9.57 10.78 -1.59
CA ILE A 224 -8.73 11.59 -0.70
C ILE A 224 -8.76 13.04 -1.20
N HIS A 225 -9.22 13.94 -0.34
CA HIS A 225 -9.32 15.36 -0.60
C HIS A 225 -8.23 16.11 0.17
N GLY A 226 -7.50 16.99 -0.51
CA GLY A 226 -6.62 17.98 0.09
C GLY A 226 -7.33 19.33 0.23
N LEU A 227 -7.43 19.83 1.46
CA LEU A 227 -8.15 21.05 1.79
C LEU A 227 -7.19 22.16 2.19
N THR A 228 -7.46 23.37 1.71
CA THR A 228 -6.88 24.63 2.18
C THR A 228 -7.38 25.01 3.58
N ARG A 229 -6.81 26.08 4.17
CA ARG A 229 -7.16 26.55 5.53
C ARG A 229 -8.60 27.03 5.67
N ASP A 230 -9.20 27.49 4.58
CA ASP A 230 -10.59 27.91 4.48
C ASP A 230 -11.53 26.76 4.11
N GLY A 231 -11.01 25.54 3.98
CA GLY A 231 -11.78 24.33 3.72
C GLY A 231 -12.11 24.10 2.25
N GLN A 232 -11.49 24.84 1.33
CA GLN A 232 -11.63 24.58 -0.10
C GLN A 232 -10.82 23.34 -0.49
N ILE A 233 -11.45 22.40 -1.16
CA ILE A 233 -10.80 21.25 -1.80
C ILE A 233 -10.00 21.78 -2.99
N ILE A 234 -8.68 21.55 -2.97
CA ILE A 234 -7.74 21.93 -4.04
C ILE A 234 -7.03 20.73 -4.66
N TYR A 235 -7.24 19.56 -4.07
CA TYR A 235 -6.72 18.28 -4.52
C TYR A 235 -7.78 17.23 -4.25
N SER A 236 -8.03 16.35 -5.21
CA SER A 236 -8.90 15.19 -5.06
C SER A 236 -8.29 14.05 -5.83
N ILE A 237 -8.28 12.87 -5.21
CA ILE A 237 -7.79 11.66 -5.85
C ILE A 237 -8.73 10.51 -5.52
N ASP A 238 -9.29 9.92 -6.57
CA ASP A 238 -10.19 8.77 -6.47
C ASP A 238 -9.33 7.51 -6.50
N THR A 239 -9.18 6.85 -5.36
CA THR A 239 -8.35 5.64 -5.26
C THR A 239 -9.21 4.43 -5.59
N LEU A 240 -9.05 3.92 -6.81
CA LEU A 240 -9.73 2.71 -7.27
C LEU A 240 -9.19 1.45 -6.60
N PHE A 241 -7.93 1.47 -6.11
CA PHE A 241 -7.31 0.33 -5.45
C PHE A 241 -6.29 0.78 -4.40
N ALA A 242 -6.16 -0.03 -3.34
CA ALA A 242 -5.21 0.09 -2.23
C ALA A 242 -3.71 0.15 -2.61
N PHE A 243 -3.37 0.06 -3.89
CA PHE A 243 -2.00 -0.01 -4.39
C PHE A 243 -1.72 1.17 -5.33
N GLY A 244 -1.23 2.26 -4.75
CA GLY A 244 -0.31 3.25 -5.32
C GLY A 244 -0.55 3.82 -6.73
N ASN A 245 -0.62 5.16 -6.76
CA ASN A 245 -0.78 6.09 -7.89
C ASN A 245 -2.20 6.16 -8.45
N SER A 246 -2.85 7.30 -8.21
CA SER A 246 -4.15 7.60 -8.80
C SER A 246 -4.03 8.75 -9.80
N PRO A 247 -4.82 8.71 -10.90
CA PRO A 247 -4.66 9.64 -12.01
C PRO A 247 -5.11 11.05 -11.63
N VAL A 248 -4.52 12.07 -12.25
CA VAL A 248 -5.06 13.44 -12.23
C VAL A 248 -6.43 13.42 -12.91
N LEU A 249 -7.49 13.76 -12.17
CA LEU A 249 -8.87 13.77 -12.66
C LEU A 249 -9.17 15.07 -13.42
N GLU A 250 -9.69 14.95 -14.64
CA GLU A 250 -10.45 16.00 -15.31
C GLU A 250 -11.91 16.02 -14.78
N GLU A 251 -12.73 17.00 -15.19
CA GLU A 251 -14.17 16.97 -14.86
C GLU A 251 -14.77 15.62 -15.30
N VAL A 252 -15.60 15.02 -14.43
CA VAL A 252 -16.32 13.75 -14.68
C VAL A 252 -16.84 13.75 -16.12
N ASN A 253 -16.53 12.70 -16.88
CA ASN A 253 -16.97 12.55 -18.27
C ASN A 253 -18.19 11.62 -18.33
N PRO A 254 -19.42 12.09 -18.04
CA PRO A 254 -20.60 11.25 -18.09
C PRO A 254 -20.91 10.75 -19.51
N GLU A 255 -20.35 11.39 -20.56
CA GLU A 255 -20.52 10.94 -21.93
C GLU A 255 -19.73 9.65 -22.23
N ALA A 256 -18.65 9.38 -21.48
CA ALA A 256 -17.90 8.12 -21.58
C ALA A 256 -18.76 6.88 -21.29
N ALA A 257 -19.86 7.03 -20.54
CA ALA A 257 -20.81 5.96 -20.26
C ALA A 257 -21.69 5.58 -21.47
N ASN A 258 -21.73 6.42 -22.52
CA ASN A 258 -22.45 6.14 -23.76
C ASN A 258 -21.66 5.20 -24.68
N PHE A 259 -21.18 4.09 -24.12
CA PHE A 259 -20.42 3.09 -24.86
C PHE A 259 -21.34 2.27 -25.77
N GLU A 260 -21.10 2.32 -27.08
CA GLU A 260 -21.80 1.49 -28.07
C GLU A 260 -20.83 1.04 -29.18
N LEU A 261 -20.99 -0.21 -29.63
CA LEU A 261 -20.36 -0.69 -30.87
C LEU A 261 -21.10 -0.12 -32.09
N THR A 262 -20.37 0.23 -33.15
CA THR A 262 -21.02 0.51 -34.44
C THR A 262 -21.64 -0.77 -35.01
N ALA A 263 -22.46 -0.64 -36.06
CA ALA A 263 -23.06 -1.80 -36.71
C ALA A 263 -21.99 -2.76 -37.27
N GLU A 264 -20.89 -2.23 -37.82
CA GLU A 264 -19.77 -3.02 -38.33
C GLU A 264 -19.00 -3.71 -37.19
N GLU A 265 -18.70 -2.98 -36.11
CA GLU A 265 -18.00 -3.55 -34.94
C GLU A 265 -18.85 -4.64 -34.28
N LEU A 266 -20.17 -4.43 -34.15
CA LEU A 266 -21.09 -5.41 -33.60
C LEU A 266 -21.17 -6.67 -34.46
N ASP A 267 -21.18 -6.53 -35.79
CA ASP A 267 -21.16 -7.70 -36.69
C ASP A 267 -19.88 -8.53 -36.51
N VAL A 268 -18.71 -7.87 -36.46
CA VAL A 268 -17.44 -8.56 -36.18
C VAL A 268 -17.45 -9.21 -34.80
N TYR A 269 -17.94 -8.52 -33.77
CA TYR A 269 -18.06 -9.05 -32.41
C TYR A 269 -18.87 -10.36 -32.38
N GLN A 270 -20.04 -10.39 -33.04
CA GLN A 270 -20.89 -11.58 -33.07
C GLN A 270 -20.24 -12.75 -33.83
N GLN A 271 -19.48 -12.45 -34.89
CA GLN A 271 -18.70 -13.47 -35.61
C GLN A 271 -17.60 -14.06 -34.72
N LEU A 272 -16.85 -13.23 -34.01
CA LEU A 272 -15.80 -13.66 -33.09
C LEU A 272 -16.34 -14.51 -31.93
N LYS A 273 -17.55 -14.20 -31.42
CA LYS A 273 -18.23 -15.01 -30.40
C LYS A 273 -18.57 -16.43 -30.87
N THR A 274 -18.89 -16.60 -32.16
CA THR A 274 -19.22 -17.91 -32.73
C THR A 274 -17.97 -18.77 -32.93
N GLY A 275 -16.83 -18.12 -33.16
CA GLY A 275 -15.52 -18.74 -33.23
C GLY A 275 -14.46 -17.68 -33.50
N PHE A 276 -13.43 -17.63 -32.66
CA PHE A 276 -12.39 -16.61 -32.78
C PHE A 276 -11.64 -16.76 -34.10
N ASN A 277 -11.56 -15.67 -34.86
CA ASN A 277 -10.84 -15.58 -36.13
C ASN A 277 -10.11 -14.24 -36.22
N GLN A 278 -8.80 -14.26 -35.97
CA GLN A 278 -7.94 -13.08 -35.98
C GLN A 278 -7.97 -12.30 -37.30
N GLN A 279 -8.28 -12.95 -38.43
CA GLN A 279 -8.38 -12.28 -39.72
C GLN A 279 -9.49 -11.22 -39.77
N LEU A 280 -10.50 -11.33 -38.89
CA LEU A 280 -11.55 -10.32 -38.77
C LEU A 280 -11.06 -9.02 -38.11
N LEU A 281 -9.87 -9.04 -37.48
CA LEU A 281 -9.29 -7.87 -36.81
C LEU A 281 -8.38 -7.03 -37.73
N LEU A 282 -7.95 -7.57 -38.88
CA LEU A 282 -6.99 -6.91 -39.78
C LEU A 282 -7.46 -5.55 -40.30
N ASP A 283 -8.75 -5.43 -40.61
CA ASP A 283 -9.34 -4.22 -41.17
C ASP A 283 -9.87 -3.27 -40.08
N LEU A 284 -9.75 -3.66 -38.80
CA LEU A 284 -10.21 -2.86 -37.67
C LEU A 284 -9.14 -1.87 -37.21
N SER A 285 -9.61 -0.69 -36.80
CA SER A 285 -8.75 0.27 -36.12
C SER A 285 -8.38 -0.25 -34.71
N PRO A 286 -7.26 0.20 -34.13
CA PRO A 286 -6.90 -0.12 -32.75
C PRO A 286 -8.03 0.19 -31.75
N ILE A 287 -8.72 1.31 -31.94
CA ILE A 287 -9.86 1.72 -31.10
C ILE A 287 -11.01 0.73 -31.24
N SER A 288 -11.34 0.31 -32.47
CA SER A 288 -12.40 -0.69 -32.69
C SER A 288 -12.08 -2.02 -32.00
N ILE A 289 -10.84 -2.52 -32.10
CA ILE A 289 -10.40 -3.74 -31.40
C ILE A 289 -10.52 -3.57 -29.88
N ALA A 290 -10.10 -2.43 -29.35
CA ALA A 290 -10.24 -2.13 -27.93
C ALA A 290 -11.71 -2.08 -27.48
N LYS A 291 -12.62 -1.52 -28.31
CA LYS A 291 -14.06 -1.56 -28.04
C LYS A 291 -14.60 -3.00 -28.02
N LEU A 292 -14.15 -3.88 -28.92
CA LEU A 292 -14.51 -5.31 -28.87
C LEU A 292 -14.09 -5.96 -27.56
N PHE A 293 -12.90 -5.61 -27.05
CA PHE A 293 -12.40 -6.06 -25.76
C PHE A 293 -13.26 -5.55 -24.58
N VAL A 294 -13.66 -4.28 -24.61
CA VAL A 294 -14.56 -3.70 -23.60
C VAL A 294 -15.94 -4.36 -23.66
N GLN A 295 -16.49 -4.59 -24.85
CA GLN A 295 -17.77 -5.30 -25.00
C GLN A 295 -17.67 -6.75 -24.48
N ALA A 296 -16.60 -7.48 -24.80
CA ALA A 296 -16.37 -8.82 -24.27
C ALA A 296 -16.29 -8.83 -22.74
N THR A 297 -15.66 -7.81 -22.15
CA THR A 297 -15.59 -7.61 -20.69
C THR A 297 -16.98 -7.32 -20.10
N ASN A 298 -17.78 -6.48 -20.75
CA ASN A 298 -19.11 -6.12 -20.26
C ASN A 298 -20.13 -7.26 -20.38
N ASP A 299 -20.01 -8.10 -21.42
CA ASP A 299 -20.87 -9.26 -21.65
C ASP A 299 -20.39 -10.52 -20.90
N GLU A 300 -19.31 -10.41 -20.11
CA GLU A 300 -18.68 -11.51 -19.37
C GLU A 300 -18.20 -12.67 -20.29
N GLU A 301 -17.87 -12.36 -21.55
CA GLU A 301 -17.35 -13.29 -22.55
C GLU A 301 -15.84 -13.46 -22.39
N TRP A 302 -15.41 -14.00 -21.25
CA TRP A 302 -14.01 -14.02 -20.83
C TRP A 302 -13.08 -14.81 -21.76
N GLU A 303 -13.61 -15.85 -22.41
CA GLU A 303 -12.84 -16.57 -23.43
C GLU A 303 -12.51 -15.66 -24.61
N LEU A 304 -13.51 -14.95 -25.15
CA LEU A 304 -13.30 -14.01 -26.25
C LEU A 304 -12.37 -12.86 -25.83
N GLN A 305 -12.55 -12.33 -24.62
CA GLN A 305 -11.65 -11.31 -24.07
C GLN A 305 -10.19 -11.80 -24.06
N TYR A 306 -9.95 -13.03 -23.61
CA TYR A 306 -8.60 -13.61 -23.59
C TYR A 306 -8.03 -13.80 -24.99
N GLU A 307 -8.83 -14.22 -25.97
CA GLU A 307 -8.37 -14.38 -27.36
C GLU A 307 -8.00 -13.03 -28.03
N LEU A 308 -8.53 -11.91 -27.54
CA LEU A 308 -8.19 -10.56 -28.04
C LEU A 308 -6.81 -10.06 -27.58
N TYR A 309 -6.17 -10.74 -26.61
CA TYR A 309 -4.78 -10.46 -26.27
C TYR A 309 -3.83 -10.94 -27.37
N THR A 310 -2.71 -10.23 -27.53
CA THR A 310 -1.64 -10.63 -28.44
C THR A 310 -1.16 -12.07 -28.20
N ASP A 311 -0.88 -12.80 -29.27
CA ASP A 311 -0.31 -14.16 -29.25
C ASP A 311 1.19 -14.18 -29.57
N ARG A 312 1.81 -13.00 -29.65
CA ARG A 312 3.25 -12.85 -29.83
C ARG A 312 4.05 -13.50 -28.71
N GLU A 313 4.87 -14.48 -29.10
CA GLU A 313 5.79 -15.17 -28.19
C GLU A 313 6.84 -14.24 -27.54
N ASP A 314 7.12 -13.09 -28.15
CA ASP A 314 8.08 -12.11 -27.64
C ASP A 314 7.47 -11.09 -26.67
N VAL A 315 6.15 -11.17 -26.42
CA VAL A 315 5.43 -10.35 -25.45
C VAL A 315 5.01 -11.21 -24.26
N ARG A 316 5.08 -10.64 -23.04
CA ARG A 316 4.68 -11.36 -21.82
C ARG A 316 3.18 -11.67 -21.88
N ARG A 317 2.82 -12.95 -21.88
CA ARG A 317 1.45 -13.47 -21.73
C ARG A 317 1.51 -14.75 -20.88
N ILE A 318 0.48 -14.99 -20.07
CA ILE A 318 0.33 -16.25 -19.33
C ILE A 318 -0.61 -17.20 -20.07
N ASP A 319 -0.51 -18.50 -19.79
CA ASP A 319 -1.37 -19.49 -20.44
C ASP A 319 -2.85 -19.31 -20.08
N LYS A 320 -3.75 -19.81 -20.94
CA LYS A 320 -5.20 -19.57 -20.82
C LYS A 320 -5.72 -20.17 -19.50
N GLU A 321 -5.25 -21.36 -19.15
CA GLU A 321 -5.63 -22.05 -17.92
C GLU A 321 -5.13 -21.32 -16.67
N GLU A 322 -3.95 -20.71 -16.72
CA GLU A 322 -3.34 -19.89 -15.66
C GLU A 322 -4.07 -18.57 -15.52
N TYR A 323 -4.40 -17.92 -16.64
CA TYR A 323 -5.21 -16.71 -16.67
C TYR A 323 -6.52 -16.91 -15.90
N PHE A 324 -7.28 -17.95 -16.21
CA PHE A 324 -8.56 -18.19 -15.54
C PHE A 324 -8.43 -18.63 -14.06
N ARG A 325 -7.26 -19.09 -13.62
CA ARG A 325 -7.02 -19.38 -12.19
C ARG A 325 -6.73 -18.12 -11.39
N GLU A 326 -6.03 -17.17 -11.99
CA GLU A 326 -5.50 -15.98 -11.31
C GLU A 326 -6.30 -14.71 -11.62
N MET A 327 -7.30 -14.79 -12.50
CA MET A 327 -8.09 -13.65 -12.94
C MET A 327 -8.74 -12.92 -11.76
N VAL A 328 -8.32 -11.67 -11.57
CA VAL A 328 -9.03 -10.68 -10.76
C VAL A 328 -9.75 -9.77 -11.74
N PHE A 329 -11.07 -9.69 -11.65
CA PHE A 329 -11.87 -8.84 -12.53
C PHE A 329 -11.61 -7.37 -12.19
N PRO A 330 -10.99 -6.58 -13.08
CA PRO A 330 -10.89 -5.14 -12.87
C PRO A 330 -12.29 -4.53 -12.91
N ASP A 331 -12.47 -3.38 -12.25
CA ASP A 331 -13.68 -2.58 -12.43
C ASP A 331 -13.81 -2.23 -13.91
N LYS A 332 -14.87 -2.74 -14.58
CA LYS A 332 -15.09 -2.51 -16.01
C LYS A 332 -15.34 -1.04 -16.33
N ASP A 333 -15.75 -0.26 -15.33
CA ASP A 333 -16.07 1.15 -15.51
C ASP A 333 -14.85 1.98 -15.88
N VAL A 334 -13.64 1.52 -15.52
CA VAL A 334 -12.39 2.18 -15.91
C VAL A 334 -12.13 2.14 -17.41
N LEU A 335 -12.74 1.19 -18.13
CA LEU A 335 -12.57 0.99 -19.57
C LEU A 335 -13.53 1.87 -20.41
N PHE A 336 -14.59 2.39 -19.80
CA PHE A 336 -15.54 3.27 -20.50
C PHE A 336 -14.90 4.61 -20.80
N GLY A 337 -15.14 5.15 -22.01
CA GLY A 337 -14.47 6.34 -22.55
C GLY A 337 -13.41 6.02 -23.60
N ILE A 338 -13.01 4.75 -23.74
CA ILE A 338 -12.03 4.33 -24.75
C ILE A 338 -12.50 4.58 -26.18
N GLN A 339 -13.83 4.62 -26.42
CA GLN A 339 -14.43 4.92 -27.72
C GLN A 339 -14.10 6.33 -28.21
N ASP A 340 -13.83 7.27 -27.29
CA ASP A 340 -13.46 8.66 -27.56
C ASP A 340 -11.94 8.87 -27.47
N GLY A 341 -11.18 7.78 -27.26
CA GLY A 341 -9.75 7.79 -27.10
C GLY A 341 -9.00 8.18 -28.37
N THR A 342 -7.72 8.54 -28.20
CA THR A 342 -6.80 8.79 -29.30
C THR A 342 -5.73 7.70 -29.32
N PHE A 343 -5.57 7.04 -30.46
CA PHE A 343 -4.50 6.07 -30.66
C PHE A 343 -3.18 6.77 -31.00
N HIS A 344 -2.11 6.36 -30.33
CA HIS A 344 -0.73 6.78 -30.54
C HIS A 344 0.10 5.56 -30.92
N ASP A 345 0.78 5.65 -32.06
CA ASP A 345 1.77 4.65 -32.49
C ASP A 345 3.12 5.04 -31.88
N ASP A 346 3.62 4.21 -30.96
CA ASP A 346 4.86 4.45 -30.22
C ASP A 346 6.09 3.92 -30.98
N GLY A 347 5.89 3.25 -32.12
CA GLY A 347 6.93 2.57 -32.88
C GLY A 347 7.26 1.17 -32.37
N ASP A 348 8.11 0.46 -33.12
CA ASP A 348 8.57 -0.91 -32.82
C ASP A 348 7.44 -1.94 -32.62
N GLY A 349 6.27 -1.68 -33.21
CA GLY A 349 5.09 -2.55 -33.11
C GLY A 349 4.34 -2.43 -31.78
N TYR A 350 4.47 -1.30 -31.09
CA TYR A 350 3.70 -0.94 -29.90
C TYR A 350 2.93 0.36 -30.12
N GLY A 351 1.81 0.50 -29.43
CA GLY A 351 1.04 1.72 -29.39
C GLY A 351 0.11 1.73 -28.18
N HIS A 352 -0.56 2.84 -27.94
CA HIS A 352 -1.53 2.95 -26.87
C HIS A 352 -2.69 3.87 -27.25
N ILE A 353 -3.84 3.64 -26.62
CA ILE A 353 -5.00 4.53 -26.70
C ILE A 353 -5.02 5.35 -25.43
N SER A 354 -4.88 6.67 -25.55
CA SER A 354 -5.10 7.59 -24.44
C SER A 354 -6.58 7.97 -24.37
N TYR A 355 -7.22 7.84 -23.21
CA TYR A 355 -8.63 8.20 -23.03
C TYR A 355 -8.90 8.72 -21.62
N THR A 356 -10.03 9.40 -21.47
CA THR A 356 -10.53 9.86 -20.17
C THR A 356 -11.75 9.02 -19.82
N ASN A 357 -11.72 8.31 -18.69
CA ASN A 357 -12.80 7.41 -18.31
C ASN A 357 -14.01 8.13 -17.70
N ILE A 358 -15.05 7.39 -17.30
CA ILE A 358 -16.27 7.97 -16.70
C ILE A 358 -16.00 8.77 -15.43
N TYR A 359 -14.91 8.48 -14.72
CA TYR A 359 -14.47 9.16 -13.51
C TYR A 359 -13.62 10.41 -13.80
N GLY A 360 -13.34 10.74 -15.06
CA GLY A 360 -12.45 11.83 -15.43
C GLY A 360 -10.96 11.45 -15.35
N GLN A 361 -10.62 10.18 -15.12
CA GLN A 361 -9.24 9.72 -15.05
C GLN A 361 -8.64 9.53 -16.45
N LYS A 362 -7.40 9.99 -16.65
CA LYS A 362 -6.63 9.65 -17.84
C LYS A 362 -6.03 8.26 -17.72
N TRP A 363 -6.25 7.44 -18.73
CA TRP A 363 -5.74 6.08 -18.84
C TRP A 363 -5.04 5.85 -20.17
N GLY A 364 -4.02 5.00 -20.14
CA GLY A 364 -3.47 4.36 -21.32
C GLY A 364 -4.05 2.96 -21.50
N PHE A 365 -4.38 2.59 -22.74
CA PHE A 365 -4.72 1.22 -23.11
C PHE A 365 -3.74 0.71 -24.16
N GLN A 366 -2.85 -0.19 -23.75
CA GLN A 366 -1.75 -0.69 -24.56
C GLN A 366 -2.21 -1.66 -25.64
N MET A 367 -1.62 -1.49 -26.82
CA MET A 367 -1.86 -2.26 -28.03
C MET A 367 -0.51 -2.75 -28.57
N VAL A 368 -0.53 -3.91 -29.21
CA VAL A 368 0.63 -4.53 -29.86
C VAL A 368 0.28 -4.80 -31.31
N GLN A 369 1.17 -4.44 -32.22
CA GLN A 369 1.02 -4.79 -33.63
C GLN A 369 1.50 -6.22 -33.87
N GLU A 370 0.65 -6.99 -34.53
CA GLU A 370 0.90 -8.37 -34.93
C GLU A 370 1.75 -8.47 -36.19
N LYS A 371 2.30 -9.67 -36.44
CA LYS A 371 3.16 -9.92 -37.63
C LYS A 371 2.43 -9.75 -38.95
N ASP A 372 1.10 -9.93 -38.95
CA ASP A 372 0.25 -9.74 -40.12
C ASP A 372 -0.19 -8.26 -40.31
N GLY A 373 0.21 -7.38 -39.39
CA GLY A 373 -0.09 -5.96 -39.41
C GLY A 373 -1.37 -5.56 -38.66
N SER A 374 -2.16 -6.54 -38.18
CA SER A 374 -3.30 -6.27 -37.29
C SER A 374 -2.82 -5.74 -35.93
N TRP A 375 -3.72 -5.11 -35.18
CA TRP A 375 -3.44 -4.74 -33.79
C TRP A 375 -4.13 -5.75 -32.85
N ALA A 376 -3.53 -5.97 -31.69
CA ALA A 376 -4.05 -6.80 -30.62
C ALA A 376 -3.89 -6.09 -29.27
N VAL A 377 -4.63 -6.53 -28.27
CA VAL A 377 -4.56 -5.95 -26.92
C VAL A 377 -3.30 -6.47 -26.21
N ALA A 378 -2.54 -5.59 -25.56
CA ALA A 378 -1.41 -6.03 -24.75
C ALA A 378 -1.89 -6.80 -23.52
N PHE A 379 -1.09 -7.76 -23.05
CA PHE A 379 -1.40 -8.46 -21.81
C PHE A 379 -1.17 -7.51 -20.61
N VAL A 380 -2.23 -7.26 -19.82
CA VAL A 380 -2.31 -6.15 -18.84
C VAL A 380 -2.31 -4.78 -19.55
N PRO A 381 -3.40 -4.42 -20.24
CA PRO A 381 -3.40 -3.29 -21.15
C PRO A 381 -3.52 -1.92 -20.47
N LEU A 382 -4.00 -1.85 -19.23
CA LEU A 382 -4.23 -0.59 -18.53
C LEU A 382 -2.92 -0.01 -17.96
N GLN A 383 -2.70 1.29 -18.17
CA GLN A 383 -1.55 2.07 -17.67
C GLN A 383 -1.95 3.40 -17.05
#